data_AF-A0AAI9I0X2-F1
#
_entry.id   AF-A0AAI9I0X2-F1
#
_cell.length_a   1.000
_cell.length_b   1.000
_cell.length_c   1.000
_cell.angle_alpha   90.00
_cell.angle_beta   90.00
_cell.angle_gamma   90.00
#
_symmetry.space_group_name_H-M   'P 1'
#
loop_
_entity.id
_entity.type
_entity.pdbx_description
1 polymer ?
#
loop_
_entity_poly.entity_id
_entity_poly.type
_entity_poly.pdbx_seq_one_letter_code
_entity_poly.pdbx_strand_id
1 'polypeptide(L)'
;MFDVVLFGDIDYPTEDIIQLTTEHMNLLPVGELLDMPLKYHGVICSEAVRAQLLEHFPENTPILTTVEWQCPEHLDRFLIQLHTGHRLAQLSGHLTHHQVIRFHSRYKYLLMAYSPKGYQTTGKLVASIPKGSELTGFYRQYRTQLLSILATTPTRKRQVNAISHIQGYFKYKATKDEKTRLRWLINDYQEGYLSINNPLSMILQLLTQYPDSYLSEQFYLSPYSGCEKVRALHQF
;
A
#
# COMPACT_ATOMS: atom_id res chain seq x y z
N MET A 1 7.09 14.80 2.16
CA MET A 1 6.73 14.73 0.73
C MET A 1 7.77 13.88 0.02
N PHE A 2 7.36 13.06 -0.95
CA PHE A 2 8.28 12.21 -1.71
C PHE A 2 8.67 12.87 -3.02
N ASP A 3 9.95 12.91 -3.34
CA ASP A 3 10.39 13.35 -4.67
C ASP A 3 10.14 12.24 -5.69
N VAL A 4 9.29 12.51 -6.68
CA VAL A 4 8.89 11.58 -7.75
C VAL A 4 9.25 12.18 -9.09
N VAL A 5 10.03 11.44 -9.87
CA VAL A 5 10.54 11.89 -11.17
C VAL A 5 9.51 11.60 -12.25
N LEU A 6 9.27 12.56 -13.14
CA LEU A 6 8.46 12.40 -14.34
C LEU A 6 9.35 12.12 -15.54
N PHE A 7 9.03 11.09 -16.33
CA PHE A 7 9.84 10.70 -17.49
C PHE A 7 9.01 10.42 -18.76
N GLY A 8 9.45 10.97 -19.88
CA GLY A 8 8.78 10.83 -21.18
C GLY A 8 7.60 11.79 -21.36
N ASP A 9 6.77 11.52 -22.36
CA ASP A 9 5.59 12.34 -22.65
C ASP A 9 4.48 12.06 -21.62
N ILE A 10 4.22 13.03 -20.73
CA ILE A 10 3.33 12.86 -19.59
C ILE A 10 1.92 13.29 -19.96
N ASP A 11 1.04 12.30 -20.12
CA ASP A 11 -0.40 12.50 -20.10
C ASP A 11 -0.88 12.60 -18.64
N TYR A 12 -1.23 13.80 -18.21
CA TYR A 12 -1.63 14.08 -16.83
C TYR A 12 -3.07 13.61 -16.57
N PRO A 13 -3.39 13.09 -15.38
CA PRO A 13 -4.74 12.68 -15.03
C PRO A 13 -5.65 13.89 -14.77
N THR A 14 -6.87 13.65 -14.30
CA THR A 14 -7.80 14.72 -13.92
C THR A 14 -7.23 15.61 -12.81
N GLU A 15 -7.71 16.85 -12.73
CA GLU A 15 -7.27 17.83 -11.73
C GLU A 15 -7.38 17.29 -10.29
N ASP A 16 -8.46 16.56 -9.97
CA ASP A 16 -8.65 15.91 -8.67
C ASP A 16 -7.52 14.92 -8.34
N ILE A 17 -7.11 14.10 -9.31
CA ILE A 17 -6.03 13.11 -9.12
C ILE A 17 -4.69 13.83 -9.01
N ILE A 18 -4.42 14.87 -9.81
CA ILE A 18 -3.19 15.68 -9.70
C ILE A 18 -3.10 16.34 -8.32
N GLN A 19 -4.20 16.93 -7.84
CA GLN A 19 -4.25 17.58 -6.53
C GLN A 19 -3.92 16.58 -5.42
N LEU A 20 -4.57 15.42 -5.40
CA LEU A 20 -4.29 14.37 -4.42
C LEU A 20 -2.86 13.84 -4.54
N THR A 21 -2.34 13.71 -5.76
CA THR A 21 -0.96 13.27 -6.00
C THR A 21 0.02 14.26 -5.35
N THR A 22 -0.15 15.56 -5.61
CA THR A 22 0.75 16.63 -5.13
C THR A 22 0.65 16.89 -3.63
N GLU A 23 -0.42 16.45 -2.94
CA GLU A 23 -0.45 16.41 -1.46
C GLU A 23 0.62 15.47 -0.87
N HIS A 24 1.04 14.44 -1.62
CA HIS A 24 1.96 13.41 -1.14
C HIS A 24 3.37 13.51 -1.73
N MET A 25 3.52 14.04 -2.94
CA MET A 25 4.77 14.01 -3.68
C MET A 25 5.10 15.32 -4.42
N ASN A 26 6.39 15.61 -4.50
CA ASN A 26 6.95 16.63 -5.38
C ASN A 26 7.17 16.00 -6.75
N LEU A 27 6.55 16.55 -7.80
CA LEU A 27 6.74 16.08 -9.16
C LEU A 27 7.94 16.82 -9.79
N LEU A 28 8.96 16.07 -10.16
CA LEU A 28 10.20 16.59 -10.72
C LEU A 28 10.28 16.23 -12.21
N PRO A 29 10.07 17.19 -13.12
CA PRO A 29 10.17 16.94 -14.55
C PRO A 29 11.63 16.66 -14.94
N VAL A 30 11.85 15.61 -15.74
CA VAL A 30 13.18 15.24 -16.24
C VAL A 30 13.09 14.98 -17.75
N GLY A 31 14.00 15.59 -18.51
CA GLY A 31 14.08 15.43 -19.96
C GLY A 31 14.78 14.14 -20.38
N GLU A 32 15.89 13.79 -19.71
CA GLU A 32 16.70 12.60 -20.03
C GLU A 32 17.16 11.85 -18.77
N LEU A 33 17.49 10.56 -18.91
CA LEU A 33 17.90 9.68 -17.79
C LEU A 33 19.14 10.20 -17.04
N LEU A 34 20.03 10.90 -17.75
CA LEU A 34 21.27 11.47 -17.21
C LEU A 34 21.01 12.70 -16.32
N ASP A 35 19.86 13.36 -16.49
CA ASP A 35 19.47 14.57 -15.74
C ASP A 35 18.69 14.24 -14.46
N MET A 36 18.67 12.97 -14.05
CA MET A 36 17.91 12.53 -12.90
C MET A 36 18.47 13.11 -11.59
N PRO A 37 17.61 13.57 -10.65
CA PRO A 37 18.05 14.02 -9.34
C PRO A 37 18.78 12.90 -8.58
N LEU A 38 19.81 13.30 -7.83
CA LEU A 38 20.60 12.38 -6.98
C LEU A 38 19.76 11.63 -5.94
N LYS A 39 18.55 12.12 -5.63
CA LYS A 39 17.62 11.50 -4.67
C LYS A 39 16.19 11.58 -5.19
N TYR A 40 15.58 10.42 -5.40
CA TYR A 40 14.18 10.22 -5.75
C TYR A 40 13.62 9.04 -4.95
N HIS A 41 12.29 8.93 -4.92
CA HIS A 41 11.58 7.88 -4.19
C HIS A 41 10.73 7.01 -5.09
N GLY A 42 10.31 7.51 -6.26
CA GLY A 42 9.57 6.78 -7.26
C GLY A 42 9.57 7.52 -8.60
N VAL A 43 8.94 6.90 -9.59
CA VAL A 43 8.94 7.38 -10.97
C VAL A 43 7.53 7.32 -11.52
N ILE A 44 7.11 8.38 -12.21
CA ILE A 44 5.95 8.38 -13.09
C ILE A 44 6.48 8.48 -14.52
N CYS A 45 6.02 7.62 -15.42
CA CYS A 45 6.53 7.60 -16.78
C CYS A 45 5.48 7.21 -17.82
N SER A 46 5.70 7.57 -19.07
CA SER A 46 4.86 7.07 -20.16
C SER A 46 5.10 5.57 -20.39
N GLU A 47 4.10 4.87 -20.91
CA GLU A 47 4.20 3.44 -21.24
C GLU A 47 5.41 3.11 -22.13
N ALA A 48 5.74 3.99 -23.08
CA ALA A 48 6.77 3.78 -24.09
C ALA A 48 8.19 3.62 -23.49
N VAL A 49 8.46 4.30 -22.38
CA VAL A 49 9.80 4.35 -21.74
C VAL A 49 9.93 3.37 -20.58
N ARG A 50 8.82 2.79 -20.10
CA ARG A 50 8.79 1.97 -18.88
C ARG A 50 9.80 0.81 -18.89
N ALA A 51 9.87 0.07 -20.00
CA ALA A 51 10.76 -1.10 -20.10
C ALA A 51 12.24 -0.70 -20.01
N GLN A 52 12.62 0.37 -20.70
CA GLN A 52 13.98 0.92 -20.63
C GLN A 52 14.33 1.40 -19.21
N LEU A 53 13.37 2.04 -18.54
CA LEU A 53 13.57 2.55 -17.17
C LEU A 53 13.81 1.43 -16.17
N LEU A 54 13.11 0.29 -16.28
CA LEU A 54 13.26 -0.85 -15.36
C LEU A 54 14.70 -1.38 -15.28
N GLU A 55 15.49 -1.26 -16.35
CA GLU A 55 16.89 -1.71 -16.37
C GLU A 55 17.83 -0.75 -15.62
N HIS A 56 17.43 0.52 -15.46
CA HIS A 56 18.26 1.59 -14.89
C HIS A 56 17.94 1.86 -13.42
N PHE A 57 16.75 1.45 -12.95
CA PHE A 57 16.31 1.69 -11.59
C PHE A 57 16.64 0.52 -10.65
N PRO A 58 16.94 0.79 -9.36
CA PRO A 58 17.07 -0.23 -8.36
C PRO A 58 15.84 -1.14 -8.29
N GLU A 59 16.07 -2.42 -7.99
CA GLU A 59 15.01 -3.41 -7.82
C GLU A 59 13.94 -2.91 -6.83
N ASN A 60 12.66 -3.05 -7.21
CA ASN A 60 11.49 -2.59 -6.45
C ASN A 60 11.34 -1.06 -6.29
N THR A 61 11.98 -0.26 -7.16
CA THR A 61 11.63 1.16 -7.30
C THR A 61 10.14 1.29 -7.67
N PRO A 62 9.34 2.05 -6.91
CA PRO A 62 7.95 2.30 -7.25
C PRO A 62 7.86 3.01 -8.59
N ILE A 63 7.11 2.42 -9.52
CA ILE A 63 6.83 2.98 -10.83
C ILE A 63 5.31 3.02 -11.01
N LEU A 64 4.83 4.13 -11.55
CA LEU A 64 3.46 4.36 -11.97
C LEU A 64 3.51 4.84 -13.42
N THR A 65 2.75 4.23 -14.31
CA THR A 65 2.69 4.75 -15.67
C THR A 65 1.66 5.86 -15.80
N THR A 66 1.68 6.66 -16.86
CA THR A 66 0.67 7.71 -17.07
C THR A 66 -0.73 7.12 -17.17
N VAL A 67 -0.89 5.96 -17.83
CA VAL A 67 -2.16 5.23 -17.88
C VAL A 67 -2.59 4.75 -16.50
N GLU A 68 -1.66 4.17 -15.72
CA GLU A 68 -1.95 3.75 -14.35
C GLU A 68 -2.28 4.95 -13.44
N TRP A 69 -1.65 6.11 -13.65
CA TRP A 69 -1.83 7.30 -12.82
C TRP A 69 -3.25 7.84 -12.88
N GLN A 70 -3.96 7.62 -14.00
CA GLN A 70 -5.37 7.97 -14.10
C GLN A 70 -6.28 7.09 -13.24
N CYS A 71 -5.81 5.95 -12.74
CA CYS A 71 -6.61 4.99 -11.99
C CYS A 71 -6.33 5.06 -10.48
N PRO A 72 -7.33 5.38 -9.63
CA PRO A 72 -7.16 5.53 -8.19
C PRO A 72 -6.53 4.32 -7.49
N GLU A 73 -6.86 3.10 -7.91
CA GLU A 73 -6.30 1.88 -7.30
C GLU A 73 -4.80 1.74 -7.55
N HIS A 74 -4.31 2.17 -8.72
CA HIS A 74 -2.88 2.15 -9.03
C HIS A 74 -2.15 3.29 -8.33
N LEU A 75 -2.77 4.47 -8.19
CA LEU A 75 -2.25 5.55 -7.37
C LEU A 75 -2.16 5.15 -5.88
N ASP A 76 -3.20 4.53 -5.31
CA ASP A 76 -3.18 4.02 -3.93
C ASP A 76 -2.04 3.01 -3.73
N ARG A 77 -1.87 2.07 -4.67
CA ARG A 77 -0.73 1.14 -4.68
C ARG A 77 0.60 1.87 -4.68
N PHE A 78 0.79 2.82 -5.59
CA PHE A 78 2.06 3.55 -5.73
C PHE A 78 2.41 4.31 -4.45
N LEU A 79 1.44 5.01 -3.85
CA LEU A 79 1.60 5.69 -2.57
C LEU A 79 1.91 4.70 -1.43
N ILE A 80 1.22 3.56 -1.37
CA ILE A 80 1.51 2.47 -0.43
C ILE A 80 2.98 2.02 -0.55
N GLN A 81 3.49 1.86 -1.77
CA GLN A 81 4.88 1.45 -1.99
C GLN A 81 5.87 2.51 -1.52
N LEU A 82 5.67 3.79 -1.85
CA LEU A 82 6.52 4.90 -1.38
C LEU A 82 6.61 4.95 0.14
N HIS A 83 5.45 4.98 0.80
CA HIS A 83 5.38 5.03 2.27
C HIS A 83 5.95 3.77 2.92
N THR A 84 5.74 2.60 2.33
CA THR A 84 6.31 1.35 2.84
C THR A 84 7.83 1.31 2.67
N GLY A 85 8.36 1.75 1.54
CA GLY A 85 9.79 1.88 1.29
C GLY A 85 10.48 2.78 2.33
N HIS A 86 9.83 3.90 2.67
CA HIS A 86 10.29 4.81 3.72
C HIS A 86 10.29 4.17 5.10
N ARG A 87 9.19 3.49 5.50
CA ARG A 87 9.13 2.80 6.80
C ARG A 87 10.14 1.66 6.91
N LEU A 88 10.41 0.95 5.82
CA LEU A 88 11.46 -0.07 5.78
C LEU A 88 12.83 0.57 5.99
N ALA A 89 13.12 1.73 5.37
CA ALA A 89 14.38 2.45 5.61
C ALA A 89 14.54 2.87 7.08
N GLN A 90 13.46 3.29 7.74
CA GLN A 90 13.46 3.58 9.18
C GLN A 90 13.71 2.31 10.03
N LEU A 91 13.11 1.18 9.64
CA LEU A 91 13.33 -0.12 10.29
C LEU A 91 14.80 -0.54 10.22
N SER A 92 15.47 -0.35 9.07
CA SER A 92 16.90 -0.70 8.95
C SER A 92 17.81 0.05 9.91
N GLY A 93 17.46 1.29 10.30
CA GLY A 93 18.24 2.05 11.28
C GLY A 93 18.20 1.51 12.71
N HIS A 94 17.20 0.68 13.04
CA HIS A 94 16.97 0.13 14.38
C HIS A 94 16.62 -1.36 14.31
N LEU A 95 17.36 -2.08 13.46
CA LEU A 95 17.00 -3.44 13.07
C LEU A 95 17.21 -4.42 14.24
N THR A 96 16.10 -4.91 14.79
CA THR A 96 16.10 -5.96 15.81
C THR A 96 14.98 -6.95 15.50
N HIS A 97 15.11 -8.17 16.01
CA HIS A 97 14.11 -9.22 15.85
C HIS A 97 12.70 -8.76 16.27
N HIS A 98 12.60 -8.07 17.42
CA HIS A 98 11.34 -7.53 17.92
C HIS A 98 10.74 -6.48 16.97
N GLN A 99 11.56 -5.56 16.45
CA GLN A 99 11.08 -4.54 15.51
C GLN A 99 10.61 -5.15 14.19
N VAL A 100 11.28 -6.18 13.67
CA VAL A 100 10.84 -6.92 12.48
C VAL A 100 9.48 -7.58 12.70
N ILE A 101 9.29 -8.29 13.81
CA ILE A 101 8.00 -8.95 14.13
C ILE A 101 6.89 -7.91 14.25
N ARG A 102 7.14 -6.80 14.96
CA ARG A 102 6.16 -5.73 15.13
C ARG A 102 5.82 -5.09 13.79
N PHE A 103 6.83 -4.79 12.96
CA PHE A 103 6.63 -4.26 11.62
C PHE A 103 5.76 -5.20 10.79
N HIS A 104 6.14 -6.48 10.69
CA HIS A 104 5.40 -7.46 9.91
C HIS A 104 3.95 -7.61 10.38
N SER A 105 3.74 -7.61 11.70
CA SER A 105 2.41 -7.74 12.32
C SER A 105 1.46 -6.60 11.94
N ARG A 106 1.97 -5.36 11.77
CA ARG A 106 1.19 -4.19 11.32
C ARG A 106 0.84 -4.21 9.84
N TYR A 107 1.57 -5.01 9.06
CA TYR A 107 1.38 -5.17 7.62
C TYR A 107 0.48 -6.36 7.27
N LYS A 108 0.03 -7.17 8.25
CA LYS A 108 -0.73 -8.41 8.03
C LYS A 108 -1.86 -8.26 7.02
N TYR A 109 -2.84 -7.39 7.28
CA TYR A 109 -4.03 -7.29 6.42
C TYR A 109 -3.71 -6.65 5.07
N LEU A 110 -2.71 -5.76 5.02
CA LEU A 110 -2.27 -5.16 3.78
C LEU A 110 -1.60 -6.22 2.88
N LEU A 111 -0.67 -7.00 3.41
CA LEU A 111 -0.06 -8.10 2.67
C LEU A 111 -1.07 -9.17 2.29
N MET A 112 -2.07 -9.43 3.14
CA MET A 112 -3.13 -10.38 2.83
C MET A 112 -4.02 -9.90 1.67
N ALA A 113 -4.33 -8.60 1.61
CA ALA A 113 -5.08 -8.00 0.50
C ALA A 113 -4.29 -8.07 -0.81
N TYR A 114 -2.97 -7.88 -0.77
CA TYR A 114 -2.11 -7.92 -1.95
C TYR A 114 -1.80 -9.34 -2.40
N SER A 115 -1.35 -10.21 -1.49
CA SER A 115 -1.00 -11.59 -1.75
C SER A 115 -1.08 -12.44 -0.49
N PRO A 116 -2.16 -13.24 -0.29
CA PRO A 116 -2.25 -14.18 0.82
C PRO A 116 -1.07 -15.16 0.88
N LYS A 117 -0.60 -15.62 -0.29
CA LYS A 117 0.60 -16.46 -0.41
C LYS A 117 1.86 -15.69 0.01
N GLY A 118 2.00 -14.45 -0.42
CA GLY A 118 3.10 -13.56 -0.03
C GLY A 118 3.15 -13.30 1.47
N TYR A 119 2.00 -13.04 2.10
CA TYR A 119 1.87 -12.92 3.55
C TYR A 119 2.33 -14.19 4.26
N GLN A 120 1.91 -15.38 3.80
CA GLN A 120 2.36 -16.64 4.40
C GLN A 120 3.87 -16.85 4.25
N THR A 121 4.45 -16.59 3.08
CA THR A 121 5.88 -16.75 2.82
C THR A 121 6.71 -15.79 3.67
N THR A 122 6.34 -14.51 3.70
CA THR A 122 7.05 -13.50 4.50
C THR A 122 6.88 -13.72 5.99
N GLY A 123 5.72 -14.21 6.44
CA GLY A 123 5.51 -14.63 7.84
C GLY A 123 6.41 -15.80 8.25
N LYS A 124 6.56 -16.82 7.39
CA LYS A 124 7.51 -17.92 7.62
C LYS A 124 8.95 -17.42 7.67
N LEU A 125 9.32 -16.50 6.77
CA LEU A 125 10.64 -15.88 6.76
C LEU A 125 10.93 -15.18 8.08
N VAL A 126 10.00 -14.34 8.57
CA VAL A 126 10.13 -13.65 9.86
C VAL A 126 10.19 -14.64 11.04
N ALA A 127 9.41 -15.71 11.02
CA ALA A 127 9.41 -16.72 12.07
C ALA A 127 10.71 -17.57 12.09
N SER A 128 11.40 -17.68 10.96
CA SER A 128 12.64 -18.47 10.82
C SER A 128 13.91 -17.75 11.29
N ILE A 129 13.83 -16.50 11.73
CA ILE A 129 15.01 -15.73 12.14
C ILE A 129 15.66 -16.39 13.37
N PRO A 130 16.92 -16.85 13.27
CA PRO A 130 17.61 -17.42 14.42
C PRO A 130 17.87 -16.36 15.50
N LYS A 131 17.70 -16.73 16.77
CA LYS A 131 17.98 -15.83 17.89
C LYS A 131 19.47 -15.41 17.88
N GLY A 132 19.73 -14.11 17.96
CA GLY A 132 21.09 -13.56 17.96
C GLY A 132 21.77 -13.48 16.60
N SER A 133 21.07 -13.77 15.51
CA SER A 133 21.61 -13.63 14.15
C SER A 133 21.80 -12.17 13.73
N GLU A 134 22.80 -11.95 12.87
CA GLU A 134 22.96 -10.73 12.09
C GLU A 134 21.78 -10.62 11.10
N LEU A 135 21.13 -9.44 11.03
CA LEU A 135 19.85 -9.28 10.34
C LEU A 135 19.95 -8.60 8.97
N THR A 136 21.12 -8.14 8.52
CA THR A 136 21.28 -7.40 7.26
C THR A 136 20.94 -8.26 6.05
N GLY A 137 21.42 -9.52 6.03
CA GLY A 137 21.06 -10.47 4.97
C GLY A 137 19.55 -10.75 4.93
N PHE A 138 18.97 -11.06 6.09
CA PHE A 138 17.53 -11.26 6.26
C PHE A 138 16.73 -10.02 5.81
N TYR A 139 17.14 -8.83 6.23
CA TYR A 139 16.41 -7.59 5.95
C TYR A 139 16.38 -7.28 4.46
N ARG A 140 17.50 -7.47 3.74
CA ARG A 140 17.51 -7.33 2.27
C ARG A 140 16.48 -8.25 1.63
N GLN A 141 16.49 -9.54 1.98
CA GLN A 141 15.52 -10.50 1.46
C GLN A 141 14.07 -10.14 1.83
N TYR A 142 13.83 -9.78 3.09
CA TYR A 142 12.51 -9.40 3.59
C TYR A 142 11.98 -8.14 2.90
N ARG A 143 12.81 -7.11 2.75
CA ARG A 143 12.49 -5.87 2.03
C ARG A 143 12.10 -6.15 0.58
N THR A 144 12.93 -6.91 -0.15
CA THR A 144 12.65 -7.28 -1.55
C THR A 144 11.31 -8.02 -1.67
N GLN A 145 11.06 -9.04 -0.85
CA GLN A 145 9.79 -9.78 -0.89
C GLN A 145 8.59 -8.89 -0.56
N LEU A 146 8.70 -8.02 0.45
CA LEU A 146 7.59 -7.18 0.87
C LEU A 146 7.24 -6.15 -0.21
N LEU A 147 8.23 -5.47 -0.79
CA LEU A 147 8.00 -4.49 -1.85
C LEU A 147 7.50 -5.15 -3.14
N SER A 148 7.99 -6.35 -3.47
CA SER A 148 7.50 -7.13 -4.61
C SER A 148 6.02 -7.51 -4.46
N ILE A 149 5.58 -7.90 -3.26
CA ILE A 149 4.16 -8.16 -2.97
C ILE A 149 3.32 -6.89 -3.23
N LEU A 150 3.81 -5.73 -2.81
CA LEU A 150 3.10 -4.46 -2.94
C LEU A 150 3.20 -3.83 -4.34
N ALA A 151 3.96 -4.42 -5.26
CA ALA A 151 4.09 -3.94 -6.64
C ALA A 151 2.91 -4.30 -7.54
N THR A 152 2.01 -5.18 -7.10
CA THR A 152 0.83 -5.59 -7.87
C THR A 152 -0.44 -5.10 -7.19
N THR A 153 -1.34 -4.47 -7.96
CA THR A 153 -2.63 -3.99 -7.43
C THR A 153 -3.48 -5.18 -6.93
N PRO A 154 -4.03 -5.12 -5.70
CA PRO A 154 -4.86 -6.19 -5.17
C PRO A 154 -6.19 -6.29 -5.91
N THR A 155 -6.68 -7.51 -6.15
CA THR A 155 -8.02 -7.69 -6.72
C THR A 155 -9.10 -7.38 -5.68
N ARG A 156 -10.29 -6.97 -6.12
CA ARG A 156 -11.45 -6.74 -5.23
C ARG A 156 -11.74 -7.95 -4.33
N LYS A 157 -11.66 -9.16 -4.89
CA LYS A 157 -11.81 -10.41 -4.12
C LYS A 157 -10.82 -10.51 -2.95
N ARG A 158 -9.57 -10.12 -3.14
CA ARG A 158 -8.57 -10.16 -2.05
C ARG A 158 -8.78 -9.03 -1.05
N GLN A 159 -9.21 -7.86 -1.49
CA GLN A 159 -9.61 -6.75 -0.61
C GLN A 159 -10.80 -7.16 0.29
N VAL A 160 -11.85 -7.73 -0.30
CA VAL A 160 -13.00 -8.29 0.43
C VAL A 160 -12.56 -9.35 1.44
N ASN A 161 -11.61 -10.20 1.08
CA ASN A 161 -11.05 -11.19 2.00
C ASN A 161 -10.38 -10.50 3.21
N ALA A 162 -9.50 -9.52 2.99
CA ALA A 162 -8.87 -8.74 4.06
C ALA A 162 -9.88 -8.05 4.97
N ILE A 163 -10.88 -7.37 4.39
CA ILE A 163 -11.95 -6.73 5.15
C ILE A 163 -12.77 -7.75 5.94
N SER A 164 -13.11 -8.90 5.37
CA SER A 164 -13.88 -9.93 6.06
C SER A 164 -13.15 -10.51 7.27
N HIS A 165 -11.83 -10.65 7.19
CA HIS A 165 -11.03 -11.00 8.37
C HIS A 165 -11.05 -9.91 9.45
N ILE A 166 -11.02 -8.63 9.07
CA ILE A 166 -11.14 -7.51 10.01
C ILE A 166 -12.54 -7.43 10.62
N GLN A 167 -13.59 -7.69 9.85
CA GLN A 167 -14.98 -7.77 10.32
C GLN A 167 -15.12 -8.74 11.50
N GLY A 168 -14.31 -9.81 11.53
CA GLY A 168 -14.29 -10.79 12.62
C GLY A 168 -14.03 -10.20 14.01
N TYR A 169 -13.26 -9.10 14.12
CA TYR A 169 -12.97 -8.43 15.41
C TYR A 169 -14.22 -7.87 16.08
N PHE A 170 -15.25 -7.58 15.29
CA PHE A 170 -16.50 -6.99 15.77
C PHE A 170 -17.62 -8.02 15.95
N LYS A 171 -17.37 -9.32 15.65
CA LYS A 171 -18.39 -10.39 15.62
C LYS A 171 -19.27 -10.42 16.88
N TYR A 172 -18.64 -10.32 18.05
CA TYR A 172 -19.29 -10.38 19.37
C TYR A 172 -19.44 -9.01 20.05
N LYS A 173 -19.02 -7.92 19.39
CA LYS A 173 -19.05 -6.55 19.95
C LYS A 173 -20.11 -5.67 19.28
N ALA A 174 -20.17 -5.71 17.95
CA ALA A 174 -21.11 -4.93 17.15
C ALA A 174 -22.54 -5.48 17.21
N THR A 175 -23.50 -4.57 17.14
CA THR A 175 -24.93 -4.83 17.03
C THR A 175 -25.26 -5.59 15.75
N LYS A 176 -26.48 -6.14 15.69
CA LYS A 176 -26.97 -6.84 14.49
C LYS A 176 -27.00 -5.89 13.27
N ASP A 177 -27.42 -4.65 13.48
CA ASP A 177 -27.59 -3.67 12.41
C ASP A 177 -26.25 -3.20 11.88
N GLU A 178 -25.27 -2.92 12.74
CA GLU A 178 -23.89 -2.62 12.33
C GLU A 178 -23.27 -3.77 11.52
N LYS A 179 -23.42 -5.02 11.97
CA LYS A 179 -22.90 -6.18 11.21
C LYS A 179 -23.57 -6.32 9.86
N THR A 180 -24.87 -6.08 9.78
CA THR A 180 -25.65 -6.15 8.53
C THR A 180 -25.22 -5.05 7.57
N ARG A 181 -25.10 -3.81 8.07
CA ARG A 181 -24.67 -2.66 7.27
C ARG A 181 -23.24 -2.84 6.74
N LEU A 182 -22.29 -3.33 7.56
CA LEU A 182 -20.92 -3.59 7.09
C LEU A 182 -20.91 -4.66 6.01
N ARG A 183 -21.68 -5.74 6.16
CA ARG A 183 -21.79 -6.78 5.14
C ARG A 183 -22.35 -6.24 3.82
N TRP A 184 -23.36 -5.37 3.88
CA TRP A 184 -23.91 -4.72 2.70
C TRP A 184 -22.85 -3.87 1.98
N LEU A 185 -22.11 -3.04 2.70
CA LEU A 185 -21.03 -2.22 2.10
C LEU A 185 -19.92 -3.08 1.48
N ILE A 186 -19.57 -4.22 2.09
CA ILE A 186 -18.59 -5.16 1.54
C ILE A 186 -19.10 -5.76 0.23
N ASN A 187 -20.37 -6.17 0.18
CA ASN A 187 -20.97 -6.75 -1.02
C ASN A 187 -21.05 -5.71 -2.15
N ASP A 188 -21.50 -4.49 -1.87
CA ASP A 188 -21.59 -3.45 -2.89
C ASP A 188 -20.22 -3.03 -3.42
N TYR A 189 -19.19 -3.01 -2.57
CA TYR A 189 -17.80 -2.85 -3.01
C TYR A 189 -17.35 -4.02 -3.89
N GLN A 190 -17.70 -5.26 -3.52
CA GLN A 190 -17.34 -6.45 -4.30
C GLN A 190 -17.93 -6.40 -5.72
N GLU A 191 -19.20 -6.03 -5.83
CA GLU A 191 -19.91 -5.86 -7.11
C GLU A 191 -19.50 -4.60 -7.87
N GLY A 192 -18.84 -3.66 -7.20
CA GLY A 192 -18.30 -2.45 -7.81
C GLY A 192 -19.16 -1.20 -7.75
N TYR A 193 -20.26 -1.24 -7.02
CA TYR A 193 -21.16 -0.11 -6.84
C TYR A 193 -20.59 0.96 -5.90
N LEU A 194 -19.61 0.60 -5.06
CA LEU A 194 -18.97 1.49 -4.10
C LEU A 194 -17.45 1.41 -4.20
N SER A 195 -16.76 2.47 -3.77
CA SER A 195 -15.32 2.46 -3.54
C SER A 195 -14.94 1.72 -2.25
N ILE A 196 -13.68 1.28 -2.17
CA ILE A 196 -13.13 0.58 -0.99
C ILE A 196 -13.20 1.45 0.28
N ASN A 197 -13.21 2.78 0.14
CA ASN A 197 -13.31 3.67 1.30
C ASN A 197 -14.62 3.49 2.08
N ASN A 198 -15.72 3.09 1.43
CA ASN A 198 -17.02 2.89 2.08
C ASN A 198 -16.97 1.82 3.19
N PRO A 199 -16.60 0.55 2.92
CA PRO A 199 -16.45 -0.44 3.98
C PRO A 199 -15.33 -0.11 4.97
N LEU A 200 -14.22 0.52 4.53
CA LEU A 200 -13.11 0.89 5.44
C LEU A 200 -13.50 2.00 6.42
N SER A 201 -14.25 3.00 5.98
CA SER A 201 -14.77 4.07 6.85
C SER A 201 -15.68 3.51 7.93
N MET A 202 -16.54 2.54 7.57
CA MET A 202 -17.37 1.85 8.56
C MET A 202 -16.53 1.01 9.53
N ILE A 203 -15.47 0.34 9.07
CA ILE A 203 -14.54 -0.36 9.97
C ILE A 203 -13.87 0.61 10.95
N LEU A 204 -13.42 1.78 10.49
CA LEU A 204 -12.81 2.80 11.34
C LEU A 204 -13.79 3.35 12.39
N GLN A 205 -15.06 3.55 12.00
CA GLN A 205 -16.13 3.90 12.94
C GLN A 205 -16.32 2.80 14.00
N LEU A 206 -16.44 1.54 13.58
CA LEU A 206 -16.57 0.41 14.50
C LEU A 206 -15.37 0.27 15.42
N LEU A 207 -14.16 0.52 14.93
CA LEU A 207 -12.94 0.50 15.74
C LEU A 207 -12.94 1.63 16.79
N THR A 208 -13.50 2.79 16.47
CA THR A 208 -13.65 3.90 17.43
C THR A 208 -14.63 3.52 18.55
N GLN A 209 -15.74 2.89 18.19
CA GLN A 209 -16.78 2.46 19.15
C GLN A 209 -16.38 1.21 19.93
N TYR A 210 -15.60 0.31 19.30
CA TYR A 210 -15.12 -0.95 19.87
C TYR A 210 -13.60 -1.05 19.73
N PRO A 211 -12.83 -0.30 20.54
CA PRO A 211 -11.38 -0.27 20.41
C PRO A 211 -10.74 -1.65 20.47
N ASP A 212 -9.73 -1.83 19.62
CA ASP A 212 -8.87 -3.01 19.57
C ASP A 212 -7.44 -2.56 19.28
N SER A 213 -6.54 -2.79 20.25
CA SER A 213 -5.16 -2.30 20.18
C SER A 213 -4.40 -2.89 19.00
N TYR A 214 -4.62 -4.17 18.69
CA TYR A 214 -3.95 -4.82 17.57
C TYR A 214 -4.44 -4.29 16.22
N LEU A 215 -5.75 -4.14 16.05
CA LEU A 215 -6.35 -3.63 14.81
C LEU A 215 -6.00 -2.16 14.57
N SER A 216 -5.89 -1.36 15.63
CA SER A 216 -5.52 0.06 15.55
C SER A 216 -4.12 0.32 14.97
N GLU A 217 -3.22 -0.67 15.05
CA GLU A 217 -1.87 -0.54 14.47
C GLU A 217 -1.79 -1.01 13.00
N GLN A 218 -2.88 -1.48 12.38
CA GLN A 218 -2.84 -2.07 11.05
C GLN A 218 -2.75 -1.03 9.94
N PHE A 219 -1.67 -1.07 9.15
CA PHE A 219 -1.48 -0.18 7.99
C PHE A 219 -2.47 -0.44 6.85
N TYR A 220 -3.27 -1.50 6.91
CA TYR A 220 -4.34 -1.69 5.95
C TYR A 220 -5.42 -0.59 6.03
N LEU A 221 -5.75 -0.17 7.27
CA LEU A 221 -6.80 0.80 7.52
C LEU A 221 -6.38 2.21 7.12
N SER A 222 -5.12 2.57 7.40
CA SER A 222 -4.52 3.83 6.98
C SER A 222 -3.04 3.59 6.61
N PRO A 223 -2.75 3.22 5.35
CA PRO A 223 -1.37 2.97 4.92
C PRO A 223 -0.54 4.25 4.81
N TYR A 224 -1.20 5.39 4.66
CA TYR A 224 -0.63 6.73 4.64
C TYR A 224 -1.72 7.74 5.02
N SER A 225 -1.31 8.92 5.49
CA SER A 225 -2.26 10.00 5.80
C SER A 225 -2.94 10.47 4.52
N GLY A 226 -4.26 10.69 4.52
CA GLY A 226 -5.00 11.14 3.34
C GLY A 226 -5.46 10.01 2.41
N CYS A 227 -5.11 8.75 2.69
CA CYS A 227 -5.47 7.60 1.86
C CYS A 227 -6.98 7.44 1.61
N GLU A 228 -7.82 7.90 2.54
CA GLU A 228 -9.27 7.89 2.43
C GLU A 228 -9.77 8.73 1.26
N LYS A 229 -9.08 9.83 0.91
CA LYS A 229 -9.44 10.67 -0.23
C LYS A 229 -9.18 9.94 -1.55
N VAL A 230 -7.99 9.36 -1.70
CA VAL A 230 -7.64 8.55 -2.89
C VAL A 230 -8.57 7.34 -3.02
N ARG A 231 -8.83 6.64 -1.91
CA ARG A 231 -9.71 5.46 -1.87
C ARG A 231 -11.18 5.79 -2.02
N ALA A 232 -11.58 7.05 -1.84
CA ALA A 232 -12.95 7.50 -2.04
C ALA A 232 -13.26 7.72 -3.53
N LEU A 233 -12.23 8.04 -4.34
CA LEU A 233 -12.37 8.10 -5.80
C LEU A 233 -12.91 6.76 -6.31
N HIS A 234 -13.98 6.84 -7.10
CA HIS A 234 -14.63 5.69 -7.71
C HIS A 234 -14.73 5.97 -9.20
N GLN A 235 -14.22 5.07 -10.02
CA GLN A 235 -14.37 5.14 -11.47
C GLN A 235 -15.45 4.14 -11.88
N PHE A 236 -16.46 4.64 -12.59
CA PHE A 236 -17.55 3.86 -13.18
C PHE A 236 -17.09 3.08 -14.41
#